data_AF-A0A1C5VUY2-F1
#
_entry.id   AF-A0A1C5VUY2-F1
#
_cell.length_a   1.000
_cell.length_b   1.000
_cell.length_c   1.000
_cell.angle_alpha   90.00
_cell.angle_beta   90.00
_cell.angle_gamma   90.00
#
_symmetry.space_group_name_H-M   'P 1'
#
loop_
_entity.id
_entity.type
_entity.pdbx_description
1 polymer ?
#
loop_
_entity_poly.entity_id
_entity_poly.type
_entity_poly.pdbx_seq_one_letter_code
_entity_poly.pdbx_strand_id
1 'polypeptide(L)'
;MINIDFKKDNKSYNLKGVIVKNNNLISYMNYEYFSSLCKKSCPNYNNNWCCPPNSPKFSDYANNFKYSLVLELKYNLNEDSISEIHPKLRNLLAPLLINLENEFNGLYTDSGNCKLCKTCSCSKDKPCSNPSLIRYSMESMGIDLDKLSDNYFNTHLLWNNNSDEAEYCIAIASLLYNDELTENDFLSKEKGILKYINL
;
A
#
# COMPACT_ATOMS: atom_id res chain seq x y z
N MET A 1 -4.19 -17.96 2.63
CA MET A 1 -3.29 -16.81 2.50
C MET A 1 -2.37 -17.03 1.31
N ILE A 2 -2.23 -16.03 0.45
CA ILE A 2 -1.25 -15.98 -0.64
C ILE A 2 0.14 -15.80 -0.04
N ASN A 3 1.12 -16.58 -0.48
CA ASN A 3 2.53 -16.44 -0.08
C ASN A 3 3.43 -16.91 -1.22
N ILE A 4 4.16 -15.98 -1.83
CA ILE A 4 4.97 -16.22 -3.04
C ILE A 4 6.34 -15.62 -2.85
N ASP A 5 7.37 -16.46 -3.01
CA ASP A 5 8.74 -16.01 -3.19
C ASP A 5 9.07 -15.87 -4.67
N PHE A 6 9.67 -14.73 -5.05
CA PHE A 6 10.11 -14.49 -6.43
C PHE A 6 11.40 -13.68 -6.46
N LYS A 7 12.08 -13.69 -7.62
CA LYS A 7 13.33 -12.97 -7.84
C LYS A 7 13.18 -11.95 -8.95
N LYS A 8 13.76 -10.77 -8.74
CA LYS A 8 13.89 -9.71 -9.75
C LYS A 8 15.15 -8.90 -9.51
N ASP A 9 15.89 -8.59 -10.56
CA ASP A 9 17.13 -7.80 -10.50
C ASP A 9 18.14 -8.36 -9.45
N ASN A 10 18.30 -9.69 -9.43
CA ASN A 10 19.12 -10.43 -8.46
C ASN A 10 18.73 -10.28 -6.97
N LYS A 11 17.55 -9.71 -6.69
CA LYS A 11 16.97 -9.59 -5.35
C LYS A 11 15.83 -10.59 -5.17
N SER A 12 15.70 -11.14 -3.96
CA SER A 12 14.61 -12.05 -3.60
C SER A 12 13.56 -11.31 -2.80
N TYR A 13 12.30 -11.46 -3.18
CA TYR A 13 11.15 -10.80 -2.55
C TYR A 13 10.14 -11.84 -2.09
N ASN A 14 9.42 -11.52 -1.01
CA ASN A 14 8.31 -12.31 -0.51
C ASN A 14 7.02 -11.48 -0.62
N LEU A 15 6.05 -11.93 -1.40
CA LEU A 15 4.72 -11.33 -1.50
C LEU A 15 3.73 -12.19 -0.72
N LYS A 16 3.10 -11.59 0.29
CA LYS A 16 1.96 -12.17 1.00
C LYS A 16 0.68 -11.45 0.60
N GLY A 17 -0.44 -12.16 0.67
CA GLY A 17 -1.75 -11.58 0.40
C GLY A 17 -2.89 -12.25 1.16
N VAL A 18 -3.85 -11.46 1.61
CA VAL A 18 -5.04 -11.94 2.32
C VAL A 18 -6.28 -11.18 1.87
N ILE A 19 -7.41 -11.88 1.78
CA ILE A 19 -8.71 -11.27 1.52
C ILE A 19 -9.35 -10.91 2.87
N VAL A 20 -9.74 -9.65 3.02
CA VAL A 20 -10.34 -9.12 4.25
C VAL A 20 -11.62 -8.36 3.91
N LYS A 21 -12.65 -8.51 4.75
CA LYS A 21 -13.84 -7.64 4.68
C LYS A 21 -13.45 -6.23 5.09
N ASN A 22 -13.89 -5.21 4.35
CA ASN A 22 -13.51 -3.82 4.64
C ASN A 22 -13.95 -3.36 6.05
N ASN A 23 -15.06 -3.88 6.58
CA ASN A 23 -15.45 -3.63 7.97
C ASN A 23 -14.41 -4.09 9.01
N ASN A 24 -13.68 -5.16 8.74
CA ASN A 24 -12.60 -5.63 9.60
C ASN A 24 -11.33 -4.79 9.43
N LEU A 25 -11.14 -4.14 8.28
CA LEU A 25 -10.03 -3.18 8.10
C LEU A 25 -10.33 -1.86 8.82
N ILE A 26 -11.58 -1.42 8.81
CA ILE A 26 -12.02 -0.20 9.50
C ILE A 26 -11.73 -0.27 11.01
N SER A 27 -11.72 -1.45 11.64
CA SER A 27 -11.36 -1.57 13.07
C SER A 27 -9.90 -1.24 13.39
N TYR A 28 -9.01 -1.20 12.39
CA TYR A 28 -7.62 -0.74 12.55
C TYR A 28 -7.50 0.77 12.39
N MET A 29 -8.59 1.49 12.09
CA MET A 29 -8.52 2.91 11.77
C MET A 29 -8.40 3.76 13.04
N ASN A 30 -7.43 4.66 13.03
CA ASN A 30 -7.34 5.78 13.96
C ASN A 30 -6.84 7.02 13.22
N TYR A 31 -7.71 7.56 12.35
CA TYR A 31 -7.37 8.64 11.42
C TYR A 31 -6.74 9.86 12.12
N GLU A 32 -7.31 10.29 13.25
CA GLU A 32 -6.79 11.44 14.00
C GLU A 32 -5.39 11.17 14.56
N TYR A 33 -5.16 9.99 15.12
CA TYR A 33 -3.85 9.60 15.63
C TYR A 33 -2.79 9.58 14.52
N PHE A 34 -3.03 8.86 13.43
CA PHE A 34 -2.05 8.75 12.33
C PHE A 34 -1.84 10.09 11.60
N SER A 35 -2.90 10.88 11.41
CA SER A 35 -2.78 12.24 10.89
C SER A 35 -1.93 13.13 11.81
N SER A 36 -2.04 12.97 13.13
CA SER A 36 -1.21 13.70 14.10
C SER A 36 0.26 13.28 14.04
N LEU A 37 0.56 12.00 13.78
CA LEU A 37 1.92 11.53 13.55
C LEU A 37 2.50 12.14 12.27
N CYS A 38 1.76 12.09 11.16
CA CYS A 38 2.18 12.75 9.92
C CYS A 38 2.44 14.24 10.12
N LYS A 39 1.57 14.95 10.83
CA LYS A 39 1.73 16.37 11.13
C LYS A 39 3.01 16.68 11.90
N LYS A 40 3.45 15.78 12.77
CA LYS A 40 4.64 15.97 13.62
C LYS A 40 5.94 15.66 12.89
N SER A 41 5.97 14.65 12.02
CA SER A 41 7.23 14.08 11.52
C SER A 41 7.34 13.94 10.00
N CYS A 42 6.27 14.20 9.23
CA CYS A 42 6.27 13.98 7.79
C CYS A 42 6.23 15.29 6.99
N PRO A 43 7.21 15.57 6.10
CA PRO A 43 7.21 16.78 5.27
C PRO A 43 6.06 16.81 4.25
N ASN A 44 5.43 15.67 3.96
CA ASN A 44 4.30 15.58 3.04
C ASN A 44 2.95 15.97 3.66
N TYR A 45 2.87 16.12 4.98
CA TYR A 45 1.65 16.56 5.64
C TYR A 45 1.22 17.93 5.10
N ASN A 46 -0.03 18.03 4.65
CA ASN A 46 -0.61 19.22 4.01
C ASN A 46 0.15 19.74 2.77
N ASN A 47 1.07 18.96 2.20
CA ASN A 47 1.85 19.32 1.01
C ASN A 47 1.63 18.35 -0.15
N ASN A 48 0.83 17.30 0.05
CA ASN A 48 0.49 16.29 -0.95
C ASN A 48 -1.00 15.94 -0.86
N TRP A 49 -1.69 15.88 -1.99
CA TRP A 49 -3.12 15.56 -2.06
C TRP A 49 -3.46 14.15 -1.54
N CYS A 50 -2.50 13.22 -1.55
CA CYS A 50 -2.69 11.86 -1.02
C CYS A 50 -2.35 11.72 0.47
N CYS A 51 -1.97 12.79 1.15
CA CYS A 51 -1.57 12.79 2.56
C CYS A 51 -2.54 13.61 3.43
N PRO A 52 -2.66 13.32 4.73
CA PRO A 52 -3.48 14.12 5.63
C PRO A 52 -3.07 15.60 5.63
N PRO A 53 -4.03 16.53 5.82
CA PRO A 53 -5.47 16.29 6.04
C PRO A 53 -6.27 16.09 4.74
N ASN A 54 -5.61 15.99 3.58
CA ASN A 54 -6.26 15.96 2.28
C ASN A 54 -6.70 14.55 1.83
N SER A 55 -6.13 13.50 2.42
CA SER A 55 -6.59 12.13 2.22
C SER A 55 -7.92 11.87 2.91
N PRO A 56 -8.83 11.08 2.32
CA PRO A 56 -10.07 10.69 2.97
C PRO A 56 -9.80 9.69 4.10
N LYS A 57 -10.83 9.39 4.91
CA LYS A 57 -10.79 8.23 5.81
C LYS A 57 -10.96 6.96 5.00
N PHE A 58 -10.36 5.86 5.45
CA PHE A 58 -10.48 4.57 4.75
C PHE A 58 -11.95 4.13 4.66
N SER A 59 -12.76 4.39 5.70
CA SER A 59 -14.20 4.11 5.70
C SER A 59 -14.96 4.80 4.58
N ASP A 60 -14.57 6.03 4.22
CA ASP A 60 -15.23 6.81 3.18
C ASP A 60 -14.76 6.36 1.80
N TYR A 61 -13.46 6.10 1.66
CA TYR A 61 -12.85 5.62 0.41
C TYR A 61 -13.32 4.21 0.03
N ALA A 62 -13.50 3.33 1.03
CA ALA A 62 -13.90 1.94 0.86
C ALA A 62 -15.40 1.69 0.89
N ASN A 63 -16.24 2.74 1.02
CA ASN A 63 -17.67 2.60 1.33
C ASN A 63 -18.47 1.75 0.31
N ASN A 64 -18.04 1.74 -0.94
CA ASN A 64 -18.68 1.02 -2.05
C ASN A 64 -18.01 -0.33 -2.33
N PHE A 65 -17.08 -0.78 -1.48
CA PHE A 65 -16.35 -2.02 -1.65
C PHE A 65 -16.53 -2.93 -0.44
N LYS A 66 -16.85 -4.21 -0.69
CA LYS A 66 -17.04 -5.21 0.37
C LYS A 66 -15.73 -5.78 0.90
N TYR A 67 -14.77 -5.99 0.01
CA TYR A 67 -13.54 -6.71 0.29
C TYR A 67 -12.31 -5.90 -0.11
N SER A 68 -11.19 -6.23 0.51
CA SER A 68 -9.85 -5.85 0.11
C SER A 68 -8.97 -7.08 0.02
N LEU A 69 -8.21 -7.19 -1.07
CA LEU A 69 -7.03 -8.02 -1.14
C LEU A 69 -5.88 -7.16 -0.62
N VAL A 70 -5.45 -7.38 0.62
CA VAL A 70 -4.29 -6.70 1.19
C VAL A 70 -3.04 -7.47 0.78
N LEU A 71 -2.05 -6.77 0.25
CA LEU A 71 -0.76 -7.31 -0.20
C LEU A 71 0.37 -6.70 0.62
N GLU A 72 1.26 -7.55 1.14
CA GLU A 72 2.52 -7.16 1.77
C GLU A 72 3.68 -7.67 0.89
N LEU A 73 4.50 -6.76 0.38
CA LEU A 73 5.72 -7.09 -0.32
C LEU A 73 6.91 -6.82 0.60
N LYS A 74 7.67 -7.87 0.91
CA LYS A 74 8.83 -7.85 1.81
C LYS A 74 10.13 -8.09 1.05
N TYR A 75 11.18 -7.37 1.47
CA TYR A 75 12.57 -7.61 1.12
C TYR A 75 13.44 -7.60 2.38
N ASN A 76 14.25 -8.63 2.57
CA ASN A 76 15.24 -8.66 3.64
C ASN A 76 16.42 -7.77 3.25
N LEU A 77 16.75 -6.82 4.13
CA LEU A 77 17.82 -5.86 3.90
C LEU A 77 19.17 -6.52 4.16
N ASN A 78 20.15 -6.13 3.35
CA ASN A 78 21.54 -6.53 3.51
C ASN A 78 22.37 -5.25 3.76
N GLU A 79 23.06 -4.76 2.73
CA GLU A 79 23.75 -3.46 2.74
C GLU A 79 22.84 -2.30 2.28
N ASP A 80 21.61 -2.61 1.85
CA ASP A 80 20.64 -1.61 1.39
C ASP A 80 19.94 -0.92 2.59
N SER A 81 19.55 0.35 2.44
CA SER A 81 18.71 1.06 3.43
C SER A 81 17.22 0.98 3.10
N ILE A 82 16.33 1.17 4.09
CA ILE A 82 14.88 1.32 3.86
C ILE A 82 14.60 2.44 2.83
N SER A 83 15.32 3.56 2.93
CA SER A 83 15.12 4.71 2.03
C SER A 83 15.39 4.37 0.56
N GLU A 84 16.31 3.43 0.31
CA GLU A 84 16.64 2.93 -1.02
C GLU A 84 15.65 1.86 -1.50
N ILE A 85 15.25 0.94 -0.61
CA ILE A 85 14.43 -0.22 -0.97
C ILE A 85 12.95 0.10 -1.05
N HIS A 86 12.40 0.92 -0.14
CA HIS A 86 10.97 1.21 -0.12
C HIS A 86 10.44 1.77 -1.46
N PRO A 87 11.12 2.72 -2.14
CA PRO A 87 10.74 3.14 -3.49
C PRO A 87 10.75 1.99 -4.52
N LYS A 88 11.69 1.04 -4.42
CA LYS A 88 11.76 -0.13 -5.31
C LYS A 88 10.57 -1.06 -5.06
N LEU A 89 10.23 -1.35 -3.80
CA LEU A 89 9.06 -2.17 -3.45
C LEU A 89 7.77 -1.55 -3.99
N ARG A 90 7.58 -0.24 -3.85
CA ARG A 90 6.44 0.46 -4.45
C ARG A 90 6.38 0.30 -5.97
N ASN A 91 7.53 0.44 -6.64
CA ASN A 91 7.61 0.30 -8.10
C ASN A 91 7.37 -1.15 -8.59
N LEU A 92 7.53 -2.14 -7.73
CA LEU A 92 7.15 -3.54 -8.01
C LEU A 92 5.67 -3.77 -7.74
N LEU A 93 5.15 -3.24 -6.65
CA LEU A 93 3.78 -3.51 -6.19
C LEU A 93 2.73 -2.72 -6.98
N ALA A 94 3.00 -1.47 -7.35
CA ALA A 94 2.03 -0.62 -8.06
C ALA A 94 1.61 -1.16 -9.43
N PRO A 95 2.52 -1.62 -10.33
CA PRO A 95 2.12 -2.23 -11.60
C PRO A 95 1.25 -3.47 -11.42
N LEU A 96 1.57 -4.32 -10.43
CA LEU A 96 0.75 -5.47 -10.09
C LEU A 96 -0.68 -5.03 -9.73
N LEU A 97 -0.82 -4.04 -8.84
CA LEU A 97 -2.14 -3.54 -8.41
C LEU A 97 -2.93 -2.87 -9.54
N ILE A 98 -2.27 -2.12 -10.42
CA ILE A 98 -2.92 -1.53 -11.61
C ILE A 98 -3.50 -2.62 -12.51
N ASN A 99 -2.76 -3.71 -12.71
CA ASN A 99 -3.25 -4.83 -13.50
C ASN A 99 -4.44 -5.52 -12.83
N LEU A 100 -4.36 -5.75 -11.51
CA LEU A 100 -5.46 -6.34 -10.75
C LEU A 100 -6.70 -5.42 -10.70
N GLU A 101 -6.53 -4.10 -10.67
CA GLU A 101 -7.62 -3.11 -10.76
C GLU A 101 -8.46 -3.34 -12.02
N ASN A 102 -7.79 -3.52 -13.16
CA ASN A 102 -8.45 -3.77 -14.44
C ASN A 102 -9.11 -5.17 -14.51
N GLU A 103 -8.43 -6.21 -14.01
CA GLU A 103 -8.92 -7.59 -14.13
C GLU A 103 -10.08 -7.92 -13.19
N PHE A 104 -10.13 -7.28 -12.03
CA PHE A 104 -11.12 -7.58 -10.98
C PHE A 104 -12.09 -6.41 -10.73
N ASN A 105 -12.15 -5.44 -11.65
CA ASN A 105 -13.01 -4.26 -11.57
C ASN A 105 -12.95 -3.59 -10.18
N GLY A 106 -11.73 -3.41 -9.70
CA GLY A 106 -11.45 -2.93 -8.35
C GLY A 106 -11.00 -1.48 -8.31
N LEU A 107 -10.50 -1.08 -7.15
CA LEU A 107 -9.82 0.18 -6.91
C LEU A 107 -8.63 -0.07 -6.00
N TYR A 108 -7.41 0.24 -6.43
CA TYR A 108 -6.24 -0.03 -5.59
C TYR A 108 -5.92 1.10 -4.60
N THR A 109 -5.18 0.79 -3.55
CA THR A 109 -4.48 1.74 -2.67
C THR A 109 -2.98 1.66 -2.95
N ASP A 110 -2.26 2.76 -2.83
CA ASP A 110 -0.80 2.79 -2.99
C ASP A 110 -0.10 2.57 -1.63
N SER A 111 1.23 2.51 -1.59
CA SER A 111 2.06 2.33 -0.39
C SER A 111 2.91 3.58 -0.12
N GLY A 112 2.29 4.68 0.34
CA GLY A 112 2.95 5.95 0.67
C GLY A 112 2.47 7.15 -0.17
N ASN A 113 3.22 8.26 -0.13
CA ASN A 113 2.82 9.51 -0.77
C ASN A 113 2.79 9.42 -2.32
N CYS A 114 1.93 10.21 -2.96
CA CYS A 114 1.85 10.28 -4.43
C CYS A 114 3.10 10.93 -5.05
N LYS A 115 3.54 10.38 -6.18
CA LYS A 115 4.73 10.82 -6.95
C LYS A 115 4.42 11.18 -8.41
N LEU A 116 3.15 11.39 -8.78
CA LEU A 116 2.73 11.70 -10.15
C LEU A 116 3.30 13.04 -10.70
N CYS A 117 3.71 13.95 -9.82
CA CYS A 117 4.23 15.26 -10.20
C CYS A 117 5.56 15.53 -9.50
N LYS A 118 6.44 16.29 -10.17
CA LYS A 118 7.69 16.80 -9.55
C LYS A 118 7.40 17.69 -8.34
N THR A 119 6.34 18.50 -8.40
CA THR A 119 5.86 19.32 -7.29
C THR A 119 4.35 19.20 -7.23
N CYS A 120 3.82 18.77 -6.07
CA CYS A 120 2.38 18.64 -5.89
C CYS A 120 1.71 20.02 -5.88
N SER A 121 0.54 20.16 -6.50
CA SER A 121 -0.22 21.41 -6.49
C SER A 121 -0.81 21.75 -5.11
N CYS A 122 -0.91 20.77 -4.21
CA CYS A 122 -1.34 20.92 -2.82
C CYS A 122 -0.50 21.97 -2.07
N SER A 123 0.83 21.99 -2.26
CA SER A 123 1.71 22.96 -1.59
C SER A 123 1.53 24.41 -2.08
N LYS A 124 0.68 24.62 -3.08
CA LYS A 124 0.31 25.91 -3.64
C LYS A 124 -1.19 26.19 -3.52
N ASP A 125 -1.91 25.42 -2.70
CA ASP A 125 -3.36 25.49 -2.51
C ASP A 125 -4.14 25.41 -3.84
N LYS A 126 -3.64 24.60 -4.80
CA LYS A 126 -4.26 24.40 -6.11
C LYS A 126 -4.80 22.98 -6.26
N PRO A 127 -5.92 22.79 -6.97
CA PRO A 127 -6.48 21.46 -7.24
C PRO A 127 -5.44 20.48 -7.80
N CYS A 128 -5.63 19.20 -7.52
CA CYS A 128 -4.78 18.15 -8.08
C CYS A 128 -4.79 18.25 -9.61
N SER A 129 -3.61 18.22 -10.23
CA SER A 129 -3.50 18.21 -11.70
C SER A 129 -3.80 16.84 -12.32
N ASN A 130 -3.90 15.78 -11.52
CA ASN A 130 -4.14 14.40 -11.95
C ASN A 130 -5.23 13.70 -11.12
N PRO A 131 -6.43 14.28 -10.97
CA PRO A 131 -7.42 13.81 -10.00
C PRO A 131 -7.95 12.38 -10.26
N SER A 132 -7.92 11.89 -11.50
CA SER A 132 -8.31 10.51 -11.83
C SER A 132 -7.23 9.46 -11.55
N LEU A 133 -5.97 9.89 -11.44
CA LEU A 133 -4.82 9.00 -11.28
C LEU A 133 -4.34 8.89 -9.83
N ILE A 134 -4.73 9.83 -8.97
CA ILE A 134 -4.33 9.76 -7.56
C ILE A 134 -4.84 8.47 -6.92
N ARG A 135 -4.01 7.92 -6.04
CA ARG A 135 -4.35 6.80 -5.16
C ARG A 135 -3.83 7.10 -3.77
N TYR A 136 -4.61 6.74 -2.78
CA TYR A 136 -4.27 6.95 -1.37
C TYR A 136 -3.64 5.69 -0.81
N SER A 137 -2.82 5.84 0.21
CA SER A 137 -2.31 4.71 0.95
C SER A 137 -3.17 4.43 2.17
N MET A 138 -3.13 3.18 2.65
CA MET A 138 -3.98 2.78 3.78
C MET A 138 -3.64 3.58 5.05
N GLU A 139 -2.36 3.86 5.29
CA GLU A 139 -1.91 4.67 6.43
C GLU A 139 -2.29 6.15 6.27
N SER A 140 -2.25 6.71 5.06
CA SER A 140 -2.71 8.08 4.85
C SER A 140 -4.22 8.22 5.06
N MET A 141 -4.95 7.13 4.89
CA MET A 141 -6.37 7.02 5.20
C MET A 141 -6.67 6.59 6.65
N GLY A 142 -5.63 6.51 7.50
CA GLY A 142 -5.75 6.32 8.94
C GLY A 142 -5.69 4.89 9.44
N ILE A 143 -5.34 3.91 8.60
CA ILE A 143 -5.18 2.52 9.02
C ILE A 143 -3.86 2.32 9.79
N ASP A 144 -3.94 1.65 10.95
CA ASP A 144 -2.78 1.13 11.69
C ASP A 144 -2.14 -0.04 10.93
N LEU A 145 -1.23 0.29 9.99
CA LEU A 145 -0.56 -0.72 9.17
C LEU A 145 0.30 -1.68 9.98
N ASP A 146 0.90 -1.24 11.09
CA ASP A 146 1.73 -2.08 11.94
C ASP A 146 0.91 -3.19 12.58
N LYS A 147 -0.20 -2.84 13.25
CA LYS A 147 -1.11 -3.86 13.81
C LYS A 147 -1.79 -4.71 12.75
N LEU A 148 -2.12 -4.14 11.60
CA LEU A 148 -2.71 -4.89 10.50
C LEU A 148 -1.72 -5.94 9.98
N SER A 149 -0.47 -5.54 9.72
CA SER A 149 0.59 -6.41 9.23
C SER A 149 0.92 -7.50 10.24
N ASP A 150 1.00 -7.17 11.53
CA ASP A 150 1.21 -8.14 12.60
C ASP A 150 0.09 -9.19 12.62
N ASN A 151 -1.17 -8.75 12.65
CA ASN A 151 -2.32 -9.64 12.76
C ASN A 151 -2.52 -10.56 11.54
N TYR A 152 -2.26 -10.08 10.33
CA TYR A 152 -2.53 -10.84 9.10
C TYR A 152 -1.30 -11.52 8.50
N PHE A 153 -0.10 -10.99 8.72
CA PHE A 153 1.13 -11.47 8.09
C PHE A 153 2.22 -11.87 9.08
N ASN A 154 2.03 -11.59 10.37
CA ASN A 154 3.00 -11.85 11.45
C ASN A 154 4.33 -11.13 11.16
N THR A 155 4.23 -9.87 10.73
CA THR A 155 5.34 -8.97 10.39
C THR A 155 5.12 -7.62 11.07
N HIS A 156 6.16 -6.98 11.61
CA HIS A 156 6.08 -5.63 12.16
C HIS A 156 6.66 -4.59 11.19
N LEU A 157 6.13 -3.36 11.20
CA LEU A 157 6.66 -2.27 10.40
C LEU A 157 7.90 -1.67 11.07
N LEU A 158 9.05 -1.82 10.40
CA LEU A 158 10.29 -1.14 10.78
C LEU A 158 10.27 0.29 10.22
N TRP A 159 9.95 1.27 11.07
CA TRP A 159 9.93 2.68 10.68
C TRP A 159 11.34 3.27 10.64
N ASN A 160 11.54 4.28 9.79
CA ASN A 160 12.83 4.93 9.48
C ASN A 160 13.67 5.46 10.67
N ASN A 161 13.14 5.49 11.89
CA ASN A 161 13.85 6.11 13.01
C ASN A 161 15.11 5.31 13.44
N ASN A 162 15.25 4.05 13.03
CA ASN A 162 16.43 3.20 13.26
C ASN A 162 16.87 2.49 11.95
N SER A 163 17.14 3.26 10.88
CA SER A 163 17.47 2.70 9.55
C SER A 163 18.66 1.75 9.53
N ASP A 164 19.59 1.88 10.48
CA ASP A 164 20.87 1.17 10.49
C ASP A 164 20.76 -0.24 11.09
N GLU A 165 19.62 -0.57 11.72
CA GLU A 165 19.34 -1.88 12.33
C GLU A 165 18.19 -2.61 11.63
N ALA A 166 17.62 -2.04 10.56
CA ALA A 166 16.46 -2.62 9.91
C ALA A 166 16.84 -3.91 9.15
N GLU A 167 16.27 -5.03 9.56
CA GLU A 167 16.51 -6.33 8.92
C GLU A 167 15.73 -6.53 7.61
N TYR A 168 14.67 -5.75 7.41
CA TYR A 168 13.82 -5.85 6.23
C TYR A 168 13.06 -4.55 5.96
N CYS A 169 12.56 -4.43 4.73
CA CYS A 169 11.66 -3.38 4.31
C CYS A 169 10.37 -4.03 3.78
N ILE A 170 9.22 -3.42 4.10
CA ILE A 170 7.92 -3.84 3.59
C ILE A 170 7.19 -2.67 2.92
N ALA A 171 6.41 -3.00 1.90
CA ALA A 171 5.42 -2.11 1.29
C ALA A 171 4.06 -2.81 1.37
N ILE A 172 3.03 -2.09 1.84
CA ILE A 172 1.68 -2.62 1.99
C ILE A 172 0.73 -1.79 1.15
N ALA A 173 -0.11 -2.47 0.39
CA ALA A 173 -1.14 -1.88 -0.42
C ALA A 173 -2.31 -2.85 -0.56
N SER A 174 -3.40 -2.43 -1.20
CA SER A 174 -4.59 -3.25 -1.32
C SER A 174 -5.31 -3.02 -2.63
N LEU A 175 -6.11 -4.01 -3.04
CA LEU A 175 -7.13 -3.89 -4.07
C LEU A 175 -8.50 -4.00 -3.42
N LEU A 176 -9.32 -2.96 -3.49
CA LEU A 176 -10.70 -2.97 -3.06
C LEU A 176 -11.59 -3.52 -4.19
N TYR A 177 -12.53 -4.42 -3.87
CA TYR A 177 -13.43 -5.04 -4.86
C TYR A 177 -14.74 -5.53 -4.23
N ASN A 178 -15.68 -5.99 -5.05
CA ASN A 178 -17.02 -6.41 -4.63
C ASN A 178 -17.37 -7.86 -4.91
N ASP A 179 -16.74 -8.46 -5.92
CA ASP A 179 -16.99 -9.85 -6.31
C ASP A 179 -16.59 -10.80 -5.18
N GLU A 180 -17.28 -11.93 -5.06
CA GLU A 180 -16.91 -12.98 -4.12
C GLU A 180 -15.79 -13.82 -4.72
N LEU A 181 -14.56 -13.40 -4.47
CA LEU A 181 -13.34 -14.03 -4.97
C LEU A 181 -12.64 -14.80 -3.86
N THR A 182 -11.88 -15.81 -4.27
CA THR A 182 -10.98 -16.57 -3.41
C THR A 182 -9.54 -16.17 -3.67
N GLU A 183 -8.63 -16.58 -2.78
CA GLU A 183 -7.20 -16.38 -2.97
C GLU A 183 -6.70 -17.07 -4.25
N ASN A 184 -7.33 -18.18 -4.65
CA ASN A 184 -7.00 -18.89 -5.90
C ASN A 184 -7.36 -18.08 -7.15
N ASP A 185 -8.42 -17.28 -7.11
CA ASP A 185 -8.78 -16.38 -8.22
C ASP A 185 -7.69 -15.33 -8.46
N PHE A 186 -7.09 -14.84 -7.39
CA PHE A 186 -5.95 -13.92 -7.45
C PHE A 186 -4.62 -14.62 -7.73
N LEU A 187 -4.51 -15.94 -7.56
CA LEU A 187 -3.30 -16.73 -7.79
C LEU A 187 -3.23 -17.39 -9.18
N SER A 188 -4.07 -16.98 -10.14
CA SER A 188 -4.07 -17.58 -11.48
C SER A 188 -2.92 -17.06 -12.38
N LYS A 189 -2.54 -17.88 -13.37
CA LYS A 189 -1.58 -17.54 -14.44
C LYS A 189 -2.25 -16.87 -15.65
N GLU A 190 -3.55 -17.04 -15.81
CA GLU A 190 -4.34 -16.45 -16.91
C GLU A 190 -4.81 -15.03 -16.60
N LYS A 191 -5.07 -14.80 -15.31
CA LYS A 191 -5.44 -13.54 -14.65
C LYS A 191 -4.89 -13.58 -13.22
N GLY A 192 -4.61 -12.44 -12.61
CA GLY A 192 -4.13 -12.36 -11.23
C GLY A 192 -2.62 -12.31 -11.11
N ILE A 193 -2.15 -12.55 -9.90
CA ILE A 193 -0.79 -12.29 -9.44
C ILE A 193 0.24 -13.09 -10.24
N LEU A 194 0.04 -14.38 -10.50
CA LEU A 194 1.06 -15.20 -11.17
C LEU A 194 1.27 -14.82 -12.64
N LYS A 195 0.29 -14.18 -13.28
CA LYS A 195 0.44 -13.61 -14.62
C LYS A 195 1.46 -12.46 -14.65
N TYR A 196 1.50 -11.67 -13.58
CA TYR A 196 2.30 -10.45 -13.48
C TYR A 196 3.55 -10.59 -12.63
N ILE A 197 3.68 -11.69 -11.88
CA ILE A 197 4.89 -11.98 -11.09
C ILE A 197 6.10 -12.41 -11.93
N ASN A 198 5.97 -12.45 -13.26
CA ASN A 198 7.12 -12.31 -14.16
C ASN A 198 7.54 -10.84 -14.33
N LEU A 199 7.59 -10.12 -13.22
CA LEU A 199 8.34 -8.87 -13.08
C LEU A 199 9.81 -9.14 -13.42
#